data_AF-A0A382D4V0-F1
#
_entry.id   AF-A0A382D4V0-F1
#
_cell.length_a   1.000
_cell.length_b   1.000
_cell.length_c   1.000
_cell.angle_alpha   90.00
_cell.angle_beta   90.00
_cell.angle_gamma   90.00
#
_symmetry.space_group_name_H-M   'P 1'
#
loop_
_entity.id
_entity.type
_entity.pdbx_description
1 polymer ?
#
loop_
_entity_poly.entity_id
_entity_poly.type
_entity_poly.pdbx_seq_one_letter_code
_entity_poly.pdbx_strand_id
1 'polypeptide(L)'
;VLLICFAGGCATPEVVPQPRSLITRSGARIPPQEERVKAIDGWLRSQQENIRNDPTFWIIGKESSDNPYPWDSLRIASDTAEVLAPSSVPEAWSVLSMYGHFHLMKRMGRLLEFLPEAMNDNGSEAEGYELEKLILSRLSDAWLFGRSAYDINSYRPLDELMYAKENGYLEAFILTARASEFAEEKAIWEEQNPGKPSEYNLWFLETFERNPPGLRESG
;
A
#
# COMPACT_ATOMS: atom_id res chain seq x y z
N VAL A 1 -38.57 -5.07 -37.37
CA VAL A 1 -37.31 -5.63 -36.84
C VAL A 1 -36.30 -4.51 -36.82
N LEU A 2 -35.97 -3.98 -35.65
CA LEU A 2 -35.05 -2.86 -35.48
C LEU A 2 -33.67 -3.46 -35.12
N LEU A 3 -32.69 -3.32 -36.01
CA LEU A 3 -31.31 -3.74 -35.75
C LEU A 3 -30.64 -2.66 -34.90
N ILE A 4 -30.33 -2.96 -33.64
CA ILE A 4 -29.51 -2.10 -32.78
C ILE A 4 -28.06 -2.50 -33.02
N CYS A 5 -27.31 -1.65 -33.72
CA CYS A 5 -25.86 -1.75 -33.81
C CYS A 5 -25.26 -1.32 -32.47
N PHE A 6 -24.77 -2.29 -31.70
CA PHE A 6 -23.86 -2.00 -30.58
C PHE A 6 -22.53 -1.52 -31.16
N ALA A 7 -22.27 -0.22 -31.05
CA ALA A 7 -20.93 0.31 -31.21
C ALA A 7 -20.10 -0.19 -30.03
N GLY A 8 -19.40 -1.31 -30.21
CA GLY A 8 -18.32 -1.72 -29.32
C GLY A 8 -17.20 -0.69 -29.46
N GLY A 9 -17.09 0.21 -28.49
CA GLY A 9 -15.88 1.01 -28.33
C GLY A 9 -14.72 0.05 -28.07
N CYS A 10 -13.82 -0.10 -29.04
CA CYS A 10 -12.54 -0.73 -28.81
C CYS A 10 -11.76 0.17 -27.82
N ALA A 11 -11.84 -0.14 -26.53
CA ALA A 11 -10.84 0.30 -25.59
C ALA A 11 -9.52 -0.29 -26.10
N THR A 12 -8.64 0.55 -26.65
CA THR A 12 -7.24 0.17 -26.86
C THR A 12 -6.73 -0.27 -25.49
N PRO A 13 -6.24 -1.52 -25.32
CA PRO A 13 -5.65 -1.92 -24.05
C PRO A 13 -4.52 -0.95 -23.78
N GLU A 14 -4.62 -0.21 -22.68
CA GLU A 14 -3.57 0.69 -22.27
C GLU A 14 -2.33 -0.16 -22.02
N VAL A 15 -1.30 0.04 -22.85
CA VAL A 15 -0.08 -0.77 -22.75
C VAL A 15 0.68 -0.28 -21.53
N VAL A 16 0.72 -1.10 -20.48
CA VAL A 16 1.55 -0.85 -19.30
C VAL A 16 3.01 -0.66 -19.76
N PRO A 17 3.66 0.48 -19.45
CA PRO A 17 5.05 0.72 -19.80
C PRO A 17 5.97 -0.35 -19.23
N GLN A 18 7.11 -0.59 -19.88
CA GLN A 18 8.11 -1.53 -19.35
C GLN A 18 8.65 -1.03 -18.00
N PRO A 19 8.61 -1.87 -16.94
CA PRO A 19 9.05 -1.44 -15.62
C PRO A 19 10.57 -1.29 -15.57
N ARG A 20 11.02 -0.20 -14.95
CA ARG A 20 12.43 0.05 -14.70
C ARG A 20 12.86 -0.44 -13.31
N SER A 21 14.14 -0.76 -13.15
CA SER A 21 14.71 -1.06 -11.84
C SER A 21 14.66 0.16 -10.93
N LEU A 22 14.29 -0.06 -9.67
CA LEU A 22 14.31 0.95 -8.62
C LEU A 22 15.60 0.82 -7.83
N ILE A 23 16.23 1.96 -7.52
CA ILE A 23 17.52 2.00 -6.84
C ILE A 23 17.47 3.06 -5.73
N THR A 24 17.82 2.68 -4.51
CA THR A 24 17.99 3.64 -3.40
C THR A 24 19.33 4.35 -3.50
N ARG A 25 19.53 5.40 -2.70
CA ARG A 25 20.83 6.10 -2.62
C ARG A 25 21.98 5.17 -2.21
N SER A 26 21.74 4.21 -1.32
CA SER A 26 22.75 3.22 -0.91
C SER A 26 23.02 2.14 -1.95
N GLY A 27 22.25 2.09 -3.04
CA GLY A 27 22.41 1.15 -4.14
C GLY A 27 21.55 -0.11 -4.05
N ALA A 28 20.66 -0.22 -3.05
CA ALA A 28 19.71 -1.32 -2.95
C ALA A 28 18.74 -1.31 -4.14
N ARG A 29 18.54 -2.47 -4.77
CA ARG A 29 17.81 -2.58 -6.05
C ARG A 29 16.57 -3.45 -5.92
N ILE A 30 15.50 -3.01 -6.56
CA ILE A 30 14.34 -3.86 -6.88
C ILE A 30 14.29 -3.98 -8.40
N PRO A 31 14.44 -5.18 -8.98
CA PRO A 31 14.14 -5.47 -10.37
C PRO A 31 12.68 -5.95 -10.51
N PRO A 32 11.72 -5.09 -10.87
CA PRO A 32 10.31 -5.47 -10.92
C PRO A 32 10.07 -6.45 -12.08
N GLN A 33 9.28 -7.48 -11.83
CA GLN A 33 8.91 -8.46 -12.85
C GLN A 33 7.78 -7.91 -13.72
N GLU A 34 7.93 -7.96 -15.05
CA GLU A 34 6.98 -7.36 -15.99
C GLU A 34 5.57 -7.96 -15.84
N GLU A 35 5.48 -9.28 -15.69
CA GLU A 35 4.22 -10.00 -15.51
C GLU A 35 3.51 -9.57 -14.23
N ARG A 36 4.27 -9.34 -13.14
CA ARG A 36 3.72 -8.87 -11.87
C ARG A 36 3.20 -7.44 -11.99
N VAL A 37 3.94 -6.54 -12.63
CA VAL A 37 3.52 -5.14 -12.83
C VAL A 37 2.24 -5.07 -13.67
N LYS A 38 2.09 -5.93 -14.69
CA LYS A 38 0.83 -6.08 -15.45
C LYS A 38 -0.31 -6.64 -14.61
N ALA A 39 -0.04 -7.63 -13.76
CA ALA A 39 -1.06 -8.15 -12.85
C ALA A 39 -1.53 -7.07 -11.85
N ILE A 40 -0.63 -6.18 -11.43
CA ILE A 40 -0.97 -5.05 -10.55
C ILE A 40 -1.91 -4.07 -11.24
N ASP A 41 -1.62 -3.69 -12.48
CA ASP A 41 -2.46 -2.78 -13.29
C ASP A 41 -3.94 -3.22 -13.33
N GLY A 42 -4.18 -4.52 -13.54
CA GLY A 42 -5.52 -5.07 -13.72
C GLY A 42 -6.44 -4.83 -12.51
N TRP A 43 -5.94 -5.04 -11.30
CA TRP A 43 -6.74 -4.77 -10.10
C TRP A 43 -6.67 -3.28 -9.69
N LEU A 44 -5.53 -2.61 -9.89
CA LEU A 44 -5.34 -1.23 -9.45
C LEU A 44 -6.28 -0.26 -10.17
N ARG A 45 -6.45 -0.41 -11.49
CA ARG A 45 -7.39 0.42 -12.26
C ARG A 45 -8.82 0.29 -11.73
N SER A 46 -9.24 -0.94 -11.44
CA SER A 46 -10.58 -1.23 -10.91
C SER A 46 -10.81 -0.59 -9.53
N GLN A 47 -9.77 -0.57 -8.68
CA GLN A 47 -9.80 0.11 -7.39
C GLN A 47 -9.90 1.63 -7.55
N GLN A 48 -9.06 2.23 -8.39
CA GLN A 48 -9.05 3.69 -8.61
C GLN A 48 -10.36 4.19 -9.23
N GLU A 49 -10.94 3.41 -10.15
CA GLU A 49 -12.22 3.74 -10.77
C GLU A 49 -13.37 3.68 -9.74
N ASN A 50 -13.35 2.71 -8.83
CA ASN A 50 -14.33 2.65 -7.73
C ASN A 50 -14.20 3.85 -6.79
N ILE A 51 -12.98 4.16 -6.35
CA ILE A 51 -12.73 5.33 -5.48
C ILE A 51 -13.23 6.63 -6.13
N ARG A 52 -13.14 6.72 -7.46
CA ARG A 52 -13.57 7.91 -8.22
C ARG A 52 -15.09 7.98 -8.41
N ASN A 53 -15.74 6.84 -8.67
CA ASN A 53 -17.09 6.82 -9.23
C ASN A 53 -18.17 6.29 -8.28
N ASP A 54 -17.83 5.55 -7.23
CA ASP A 54 -18.82 5.05 -6.27
C ASP A 54 -19.32 6.21 -5.39
N PRO A 55 -20.62 6.61 -5.50
CA PRO A 55 -21.14 7.75 -4.75
C PRO A 55 -21.49 7.42 -3.29
N THR A 56 -21.31 6.17 -2.85
CA THR A 56 -21.71 5.70 -1.51
C THR A 56 -20.69 6.04 -0.42
N PHE A 57 -19.52 6.54 -0.79
CA PHE A 57 -18.47 6.94 0.13
C PHE A 57 -17.65 8.12 -0.41
N TRP A 58 -16.85 8.72 0.47
CA TRP A 58 -15.92 9.79 0.11
C TRP A 58 -14.51 9.52 0.63
N ILE A 59 -13.51 9.64 -0.26
CA ILE A 59 -12.10 9.63 0.13
C ILE A 59 -11.51 11.03 -0.09
N ILE A 60 -11.20 11.72 0.99
CA ILE A 60 -10.77 13.14 0.97
C ILE A 60 -9.27 13.24 1.23
N GLY A 61 -8.58 13.96 0.35
CA GLY A 61 -7.17 14.27 0.50
C GLY A 61 -6.97 15.63 1.14
N LYS A 62 -6.25 15.62 2.28
CA LYS A 62 -5.81 16.86 2.93
C LYS A 62 -4.33 17.04 2.65
N GLU A 63 -3.97 18.15 2.02
CA GLU A 63 -2.56 18.46 1.75
C GLU A 63 -1.75 18.46 3.05
N SER A 64 -0.56 17.87 2.99
CA SER A 64 0.41 17.85 4.07
C SER A 64 1.80 18.19 3.54
N SER A 65 2.49 19.06 4.26
CA SER A 65 3.92 19.33 4.06
C SER A 65 4.82 18.26 4.70
N ASP A 66 4.24 17.44 5.58
CA ASP A 66 4.93 16.33 6.21
C ASP A 66 4.93 15.08 5.32
N ASN A 67 5.70 14.06 5.72
CA ASN A 67 5.73 12.76 5.03
C ASN A 67 5.15 11.67 5.96
N PRO A 68 3.83 11.68 6.23
CA PRO A 68 3.18 10.71 7.11
C PRO A 68 3.15 9.31 6.48
N TYR A 69 3.24 8.28 7.31
CA TYR A 69 2.88 6.92 6.88
C TYR A 69 1.36 6.81 6.66
N PRO A 70 0.89 5.82 5.90
CA PRO A 70 -0.54 5.66 5.62
C PRO A 70 -1.41 5.73 6.89
N TRP A 71 -1.01 5.00 7.95
CA TRP A 71 -1.73 4.92 9.22
C TRP A 71 -1.70 6.21 10.06
N ASP A 72 -0.69 7.08 9.90
CA ASP A 72 -0.59 8.32 10.70
C ASP A 72 -1.69 9.33 10.33
N SER A 73 -2.27 9.17 9.15
CA SER A 73 -3.15 10.17 8.52
C SER A 73 -4.62 9.81 8.50
N LEU A 74 -4.96 8.56 8.79
CA LEU A 74 -6.30 8.04 8.57
C LEU A 74 -7.30 8.59 9.59
N ARG A 75 -8.35 9.25 9.10
CA ARG A 75 -9.53 9.63 9.89
C ARG A 75 -10.76 9.07 9.19
N ILE A 76 -11.64 8.39 9.92
CA ILE A 76 -12.90 7.87 9.37
C ILE A 76 -14.08 8.40 10.16
N ALA A 77 -14.99 9.07 9.47
CA ALA A 77 -16.26 9.55 10.00
C ALA A 77 -17.39 9.16 9.04
N SER A 78 -18.35 8.38 9.55
CA SER A 78 -19.50 7.88 8.76
C SER A 78 -19.05 7.13 7.48
N ASP A 79 -19.35 7.69 6.31
CA ASP A 79 -19.09 7.22 4.95
C ASP A 79 -17.86 7.92 4.32
N THR A 80 -17.08 8.63 5.13
CA THR A 80 -15.94 9.43 4.67
C THR A 80 -14.65 8.96 5.34
N ALA A 81 -13.61 8.74 4.53
CA ALA A 81 -12.24 8.60 5.00
C ALA A 81 -11.39 9.78 4.53
N GLU A 82 -10.64 10.37 5.45
CA GLU A 82 -9.64 11.39 5.16
C GLU A 82 -8.26 10.76 5.28
N VAL A 83 -7.39 11.04 4.32
CA VAL A 83 -5.96 10.70 4.39
C VAL A 83 -5.14 11.92 3.96
N LEU A 84 -3.88 11.98 4.40
CA LEU A 84 -3.00 13.10 4.08
C LEU A 84 -2.36 12.89 2.70
N ALA A 85 -2.46 13.89 1.84
CA ALA A 85 -1.86 13.93 0.52
C ALA A 85 -0.54 14.71 0.60
N PRO A 86 0.63 14.09 0.37
CA PRO A 86 1.90 14.80 0.44
C PRO A 86 2.02 15.79 -0.72
N SER A 87 2.21 17.07 -0.40
CA SER A 87 2.32 18.13 -1.43
C SER A 87 3.58 18.00 -2.28
N SER A 88 4.60 17.30 -1.79
CA SER A 88 5.87 17.03 -2.48
C SER A 88 5.74 15.98 -3.59
N VAL A 89 4.81 15.05 -3.47
CA VAL A 89 4.56 13.96 -4.43
C VAL A 89 3.05 13.73 -4.55
N PRO A 90 2.32 14.61 -5.28
CA PRO A 90 0.87 14.53 -5.38
C PRO A 90 0.36 13.17 -5.90
N GLU A 91 1.14 12.46 -6.72
CA GLU A 91 0.78 11.16 -7.25
C GLU A 91 0.66 10.08 -6.16
N ALA A 92 1.36 10.23 -5.02
CA ALA A 92 1.24 9.34 -3.87
C ALA A 92 -0.18 9.34 -3.28
N TRP A 93 -0.96 10.40 -3.51
CA TRP A 93 -2.39 10.44 -3.17
C TRP A 93 -3.15 9.23 -3.68
N SER A 94 -2.89 8.79 -4.92
CA SER A 94 -3.60 7.66 -5.52
C SER A 94 -3.41 6.36 -4.74
N VAL A 95 -2.24 6.15 -4.13
CA VAL A 95 -1.97 4.96 -3.31
C VAL A 95 -2.46 5.15 -1.88
N LEU A 96 -2.32 6.36 -1.32
CA LEU A 96 -2.78 6.66 0.03
C LEU A 96 -4.32 6.65 0.14
N SER A 97 -5.03 7.07 -0.91
CA SER A 97 -6.49 7.00 -0.95
C SER A 97 -7.00 5.56 -0.84
N MET A 98 -6.25 4.58 -1.36
CA MET A 98 -6.58 3.16 -1.23
C MET A 98 -6.52 2.69 0.22
N TYR A 99 -5.61 3.23 1.03
CA TYR A 99 -5.56 2.94 2.47
C TYR A 99 -6.87 3.33 3.14
N GLY A 100 -7.29 4.58 2.93
CA GLY A 100 -8.58 5.08 3.44
C GLY A 100 -9.75 4.28 2.91
N HIS A 101 -9.73 3.92 1.63
CA HIS A 101 -10.77 3.11 0.99
C HIS A 101 -10.90 1.74 1.64
N PHE A 102 -9.82 0.98 1.82
CA PHE A 102 -9.91 -0.36 2.41
C PHE A 102 -10.44 -0.33 3.85
N HIS A 103 -9.95 0.58 4.69
CA HIS A 103 -10.46 0.70 6.07
C HIS A 103 -11.93 1.16 6.12
N LEU A 104 -12.33 2.04 5.20
CA LEU A 104 -13.73 2.46 5.10
C LEU A 104 -14.64 1.32 4.63
N MET A 105 -14.20 0.55 3.63
CA MET A 105 -14.95 -0.61 3.13
C MET A 105 -15.09 -1.69 4.20
N LYS A 106 -14.08 -1.90 5.05
CA LYS A 106 -14.21 -2.75 6.25
C LYS A 106 -15.32 -2.26 7.17
N ARG A 107 -15.36 -0.96 7.47
CA ARG A 107 -16.41 -0.36 8.32
C ARG A 107 -17.81 -0.46 7.69
N MET A 108 -17.89 -0.43 6.37
CA MET A 108 -19.14 -0.54 5.61
C MET A 108 -19.56 -1.99 5.32
N GLY A 109 -18.76 -2.99 5.70
CA GLY A 109 -19.05 -4.41 5.43
C GLY A 109 -18.91 -4.81 3.96
N ARG A 110 -18.07 -4.08 3.20
CA ARG A 110 -17.85 -4.26 1.75
C ARG A 110 -16.40 -4.62 1.40
N LEU A 111 -15.54 -4.88 2.40
CA LEU A 111 -14.10 -5.07 2.19
C LEU A 111 -13.79 -6.14 1.14
N LEU A 112 -14.48 -7.27 1.19
CA LEU A 112 -14.23 -8.42 0.31
C LEU A 112 -14.52 -8.16 -1.17
N GLU A 113 -15.29 -7.11 -1.49
CA GLU A 113 -15.46 -6.65 -2.88
C GLU A 113 -14.14 -6.13 -3.46
N PHE A 114 -13.26 -5.61 -2.60
CA PHE A 114 -12.05 -4.88 -3.00
C PHE A 114 -10.76 -5.56 -2.57
N LEU A 115 -10.80 -6.35 -1.49
CA LEU A 115 -9.69 -7.10 -0.92
C LEU A 115 -10.15 -8.53 -0.63
N PRO A 116 -10.39 -9.36 -1.67
CA PRO A 116 -10.95 -10.70 -1.50
C PRO A 116 -10.05 -11.62 -0.67
N GLU A 117 -8.73 -11.44 -0.71
CA GLU A 117 -7.77 -12.18 0.12
C GLU A 117 -7.85 -11.83 1.62
N ALA A 118 -8.67 -10.86 2.01
CA ALA A 118 -9.01 -10.66 3.41
C ALA A 118 -9.91 -11.77 3.96
N MET A 119 -10.49 -12.62 3.11
CA MET A 119 -11.14 -13.84 3.59
C MET A 119 -10.09 -14.87 4.00
N ASN A 120 -10.08 -15.27 5.27
CA ASN A 120 -9.19 -16.32 5.75
C ASN A 120 -9.76 -17.74 5.46
N ASP A 121 -8.95 -18.77 5.69
CA ASP A 121 -9.33 -20.17 5.44
C ASP A 121 -10.52 -20.67 6.27
N ASN A 122 -10.85 -19.99 7.38
CA ASN A 122 -11.99 -20.35 8.23
C ASN A 122 -13.29 -19.62 7.85
N GLY A 123 -13.26 -18.83 6.77
CA GLY A 123 -14.43 -18.10 6.27
C GLY A 123 -14.73 -16.81 7.03
N SER A 124 -13.77 -16.29 7.81
CA SER A 124 -13.88 -14.99 8.48
C SER A 124 -13.02 -13.94 7.78
N GLU A 125 -13.49 -12.70 7.81
CA GLU A 125 -12.66 -11.58 7.34
C GLU A 125 -11.47 -11.35 8.27
N ALA A 126 -10.33 -10.98 7.70
CA ALA A 126 -9.15 -10.57 8.42
C ALA A 126 -9.43 -9.30 9.24
N GLU A 127 -8.79 -9.22 10.40
CA GLU A 127 -8.91 -8.12 11.34
C GLU A 127 -7.53 -7.78 11.94
N GLY A 128 -7.45 -6.64 12.62
CA GLY A 128 -6.25 -6.19 13.31
C GLY A 128 -4.99 -6.22 12.43
N TYR A 129 -3.93 -6.82 12.96
CA TYR A 129 -2.64 -6.95 12.29
C TYR A 129 -2.71 -7.67 10.93
N GLU A 130 -3.50 -8.75 10.81
CA GLU A 130 -3.59 -9.51 9.56
C GLU A 130 -4.24 -8.69 8.45
N LEU A 131 -5.28 -7.92 8.77
CA LEU A 131 -5.87 -6.98 7.82
C LEU A 131 -4.88 -5.89 7.41
N GLU A 132 -4.16 -5.31 8.38
CA GLU A 132 -3.18 -4.27 8.12
C GLU A 132 -2.07 -4.77 7.19
N LYS A 133 -1.57 -5.98 7.41
CA LYS A 133 -0.56 -6.63 6.55
C LYS A 133 -1.04 -6.76 5.11
N LEU A 134 -2.29 -7.18 4.90
CA LEU A 134 -2.88 -7.30 3.56
C LEU A 134 -3.05 -5.94 2.88
N ILE A 135 -3.56 -4.94 3.60
CA ILE A 135 -3.73 -3.58 3.09
C ILE A 135 -2.38 -2.98 2.68
N LEU A 136 -1.39 -3.02 3.57
CA LEU A 136 -0.06 -2.46 3.30
C LEU A 136 0.68 -3.23 2.20
N SER A 137 0.44 -4.54 2.09
CA SER A 137 0.90 -5.35 0.95
C SER A 137 0.33 -4.83 -0.37
N ARG A 138 -0.97 -4.52 -0.44
CA ARG A 138 -1.59 -3.91 -1.64
C ARG A 138 -1.06 -2.53 -1.96
N LEU A 139 -0.88 -1.70 -0.94
CA LEU A 139 -0.29 -0.36 -1.12
C LEU A 139 1.12 -0.45 -1.70
N SER A 140 1.94 -1.36 -1.17
CA SER A 140 3.28 -1.62 -1.69
C SER A 140 3.27 -2.03 -3.16
N ASP A 141 2.31 -2.85 -3.57
CA ASP A 141 2.19 -3.26 -4.99
C ASP A 141 1.79 -2.09 -5.88
N ALA A 142 0.79 -1.29 -5.48
CA ALA A 142 0.38 -0.10 -6.22
C ALA A 142 1.54 0.89 -6.35
N TRP A 143 2.33 1.06 -5.29
CA TRP A 143 3.50 1.93 -5.31
C TRP A 143 4.62 1.40 -6.20
N LEU A 144 4.90 0.09 -6.17
CA LEU A 144 5.85 -0.56 -7.09
C LEU A 144 5.47 -0.31 -8.54
N PHE A 145 4.19 -0.48 -8.88
CA PHE A 145 3.67 -0.20 -10.22
C PHE A 145 3.92 1.25 -10.63
N GLY A 146 3.52 2.22 -9.80
CA GLY A 146 3.71 3.64 -10.09
C GLY A 146 5.18 4.05 -10.24
N ARG A 147 6.05 3.61 -9.33
CA ARG A 147 7.49 3.92 -9.35
C ARG A 147 8.22 3.30 -10.55
N SER A 148 7.86 2.07 -10.91
CA SER A 148 8.57 1.29 -11.93
C SER A 148 8.06 1.55 -13.35
N ALA A 149 6.74 1.66 -13.55
CA ALA A 149 6.15 1.83 -14.88
C ALA A 149 5.98 3.31 -15.28
N TYR A 150 5.73 4.21 -14.31
CA TYR A 150 5.37 5.61 -14.61
C TYR A 150 6.36 6.65 -14.08
N ASP A 151 7.50 6.23 -13.54
CA ASP A 151 8.52 7.15 -13.02
C ASP A 151 7.96 8.14 -11.97
N ILE A 152 7.05 7.68 -11.12
CA ILE A 152 6.58 8.50 -10.01
C ILE A 152 7.78 8.86 -9.11
N ASN A 153 7.80 10.10 -8.62
CA ASN A 153 8.81 10.58 -7.69
C ASN A 153 8.84 9.73 -6.41
N SER A 154 10.03 9.63 -5.80
CA SER A 154 10.18 8.92 -4.53
C SER A 154 9.36 9.60 -3.43
N TYR A 155 8.57 8.80 -2.71
CA TYR A 155 7.85 9.22 -1.52
C TYR A 155 8.25 8.27 -0.39
N ARG A 156 9.09 8.76 0.51
CA ARG A 156 9.82 7.95 1.49
C ARG A 156 8.96 6.92 2.24
N PRO A 157 7.79 7.26 2.83
CA PRO A 157 6.99 6.28 3.55
C PRO A 157 6.56 5.07 2.70
N LEU A 158 6.17 5.30 1.45
CA LEU A 158 5.77 4.22 0.53
C LEU A 158 6.99 3.50 -0.07
N ASP A 159 8.12 4.18 -0.24
CA ASP A 159 9.39 3.54 -0.62
C ASP A 159 9.85 2.56 0.45
N GLU A 160 9.91 3.00 1.70
CA GLU A 160 10.33 2.16 2.82
C GLU A 160 9.42 0.94 2.98
N LEU A 161 8.10 1.14 2.87
CA LEU A 161 7.12 0.05 2.86
C LEU A 161 7.35 -0.93 1.69
N MET A 162 7.53 -0.40 0.49
CA MET A 162 7.71 -1.20 -0.72
C MET A 162 8.98 -2.04 -0.66
N TYR A 163 10.11 -1.43 -0.33
CA TYR A 163 11.37 -2.16 -0.17
C TYR A 163 11.31 -3.19 0.95
N ALA A 164 10.63 -2.90 2.06
CA ALA A 164 10.43 -3.88 3.13
C ALA A 164 9.66 -5.10 2.60
N LYS A 165 8.57 -4.91 1.86
CA LYS A 165 7.84 -6.03 1.23
C LYS A 165 8.70 -6.80 0.25
N GLU A 166 9.38 -6.13 -0.67
CA GLU A 166 10.19 -6.77 -1.72
C GLU A 166 11.35 -7.60 -1.14
N ASN A 167 11.80 -7.30 0.08
CA ASN A 167 12.89 -8.02 0.75
C ASN A 167 12.39 -8.96 1.86
N GLY A 168 11.08 -9.20 1.97
CA GLY A 168 10.53 -10.14 2.96
C GLY A 168 10.48 -9.60 4.39
N TYR A 169 10.59 -8.28 4.57
CA TYR A 169 10.57 -7.60 5.86
C TYR A 169 9.26 -6.83 6.15
N LEU A 170 8.18 -7.10 5.42
CA LEU A 170 6.90 -6.39 5.63
C LEU A 170 6.40 -6.52 7.08
N GLU A 171 6.42 -7.73 7.64
CA GLU A 171 5.99 -7.99 9.01
C GLU A 171 6.88 -7.26 10.02
N ALA A 172 8.20 -7.40 9.89
CA ALA A 172 9.17 -6.71 10.72
C ALA A 172 9.00 -5.18 10.67
N PHE A 173 8.71 -4.63 9.49
CA PHE A 173 8.45 -3.21 9.29
C PHE A 173 7.20 -2.75 10.04
N ILE A 174 6.07 -3.46 9.91
CA ILE A 174 4.81 -3.10 10.58
C ILE A 174 4.97 -3.21 12.11
N LEU A 175 5.50 -4.33 12.58
CA LEU A 175 5.64 -4.62 14.02
C LEU A 175 6.69 -3.74 14.70
N THR A 176 7.67 -3.22 13.95
CA THR A 176 8.61 -2.21 14.47
C THR A 176 7.97 -0.82 14.47
N ALA A 177 7.30 -0.44 13.38
CA ALA A 177 6.67 0.87 13.25
C ALA A 177 5.52 1.11 14.24
N ARG A 178 4.72 0.06 14.49
CA ARG A 178 3.47 0.10 15.27
C ARG A 178 3.52 -0.86 16.47
N ALA A 179 4.68 -0.96 17.11
CA ALA A 179 4.94 -1.91 18.18
C ALA A 179 3.97 -1.81 19.37
N SER A 180 3.46 -0.61 19.68
CA SER A 180 2.48 -0.41 20.76
C SER A 180 1.08 -0.90 20.40
N GLU A 181 0.72 -0.84 19.12
CA GLU A 181 -0.60 -1.22 18.65
C GLU A 181 -0.72 -2.73 18.45
N PHE A 182 0.33 -3.36 17.92
CA PHE A 182 0.41 -4.79 17.65
C PHE A 182 1.37 -5.50 18.61
N ALA A 183 1.27 -5.17 19.91
CA ALA A 183 2.22 -5.64 20.92
C ALA A 183 2.20 -7.17 21.09
N GLU A 184 1.01 -7.78 21.02
CA GLU A 184 0.86 -9.24 21.12
C GLU A 184 1.43 -9.94 19.89
N GLU A 185 1.07 -9.47 18.69
CA GLU A 185 1.56 -10.02 17.44
C GLU A 185 3.06 -9.84 17.29
N LYS A 186 3.60 -8.72 17.78
CA LYS A 186 5.05 -8.50 17.84
C LYS A 186 5.74 -9.55 18.71
N ALA A 187 5.24 -9.79 19.93
CA ALA A 187 5.84 -10.77 20.83
C ALA A 187 5.83 -12.19 20.23
N ILE A 188 4.70 -12.58 19.63
CA ILE A 188 4.55 -13.88 18.95
C ILE A 188 5.54 -13.98 17.77
N TRP A 189 5.62 -12.94 16.94
CA TRP A 189 6.49 -12.92 15.78
C TRP A 189 7.98 -13.00 16.18
N GLU A 190 8.40 -12.28 17.22
CA GLU A 190 9.78 -12.32 17.73
C GLU A 190 10.16 -13.70 18.29
N GLU A 191 9.22 -14.37 18.96
CA GLU A 191 9.42 -15.74 19.44
C GLU A 191 9.58 -16.74 18.28
N GLN A 192 8.75 -16.61 17.24
CA GLN A 192 8.78 -17.48 16.06
C GLN A 192 9.96 -17.20 15.13
N ASN A 193 10.53 -15.99 15.17
CA ASN A 193 11.55 -15.52 14.24
C ASN A 193 12.80 -15.00 14.97
N PRO A 194 13.54 -15.87 15.70
CA PRO A 194 14.70 -15.44 16.45
C PRO A 194 15.76 -14.81 15.54
N GLY A 195 16.20 -13.60 15.88
CA GLY A 195 17.22 -12.84 15.13
C GLY A 195 16.68 -11.99 13.97
N LYS A 196 15.46 -12.22 13.48
CA LYS A 196 14.85 -11.40 12.43
C LYS A 196 14.68 -9.91 12.78
N PRO A 197 14.38 -9.52 14.03
CA PRO A 197 14.34 -8.09 14.40
C PRO A 197 15.69 -7.39 14.15
N SER A 198 16.79 -8.03 14.56
CA SER A 198 18.15 -7.48 14.39
C SER A 198 18.57 -7.46 12.92
N GLU A 199 18.26 -8.53 12.18
CA GLU A 199 18.51 -8.61 10.73
C GLU A 199 17.78 -7.48 9.99
N TYR A 200 16.49 -7.28 10.28
CA TYR A 200 15.68 -6.21 9.72
C TYR A 200 16.25 -4.83 10.04
N ASN A 201 16.61 -4.57 11.30
CA ASN A 201 17.14 -3.28 11.72
C ASN A 201 18.45 -2.94 10.98
N LEU A 202 19.35 -3.92 10.86
CA LEU A 202 20.61 -3.76 10.12
C LEU A 202 20.34 -3.50 8.63
N TRP A 203 19.50 -4.33 8.01
CA TRP A 203 19.11 -4.17 6.60
C TRP A 203 18.48 -2.80 6.33
N PHE A 204 17.59 -2.34 7.21
CA PHE A 204 16.92 -1.05 7.05
C PHE A 204 17.91 0.10 7.13
N LEU A 205 18.83 0.05 8.10
CA LEU A 205 19.90 1.04 8.26
C LEU A 205 20.81 1.09 7.04
N GLU A 206 21.22 -0.06 6.49
CA GLU A 206 22.04 -0.14 5.28
C GLU A 206 21.30 0.34 4.02
N THR A 207 19.99 0.07 3.94
CA THR A 207 19.16 0.41 2.77
C THR A 207 18.77 1.89 2.73
N PHE A 208 18.48 2.50 3.88
CA PHE A 208 17.93 3.85 3.98
C PHE A 208 18.82 4.85 4.73
N GLU A 209 19.97 4.40 5.23
CA GLU A 209 20.94 5.22 6.00
C GLU A 209 20.28 5.88 7.22
N ARG A 210 19.28 5.20 7.82
CA ARG A 210 18.52 5.68 8.98
C ARG A 210 17.83 4.55 9.75
N ASN A 211 17.42 4.82 10.99
CA ASN A 211 16.62 3.88 11.77
C ASN A 211 15.22 3.67 11.16
N PRO A 212 14.65 2.45 11.31
CA PRO A 212 13.29 2.14 10.89
C PRO A 212 12.25 2.99 11.62
N PRO A 213 11.05 3.19 11.03
CA PRO A 213 9.94 3.81 11.76
C PRO A 213 9.70 3.11 13.10
N GLY A 214 9.33 3.87 14.13
CA GLY A 214 9.18 3.36 15.51
C GLY A 214 10.47 3.35 16.34
N LEU A 215 11.66 3.32 15.72
CA LEU A 215 12.98 3.40 16.40
C LEU A 215 13.74 4.70 16.12
N ARG A 216 13.06 5.69 15.53
CA ARG A 216 13.65 7.01 15.30
C ARG A 216 13.54 7.81 16.59
N GLU A 217 14.65 8.43 17.00
CA GLU A 217 14.61 9.40 18.09
C GLU A 217 13.60 10.49 17.74
N SER A 218 12.76 10.84 18.72
CA SER A 218 11.93 12.05 18.64
C SER A 218 12.91 13.22 18.59
N GLY A 219 13.14 13.75 17.39
CA GLY A 219 13.87 15.01 17.22
C GLY A 219 13.11 16.16 17.87
#